data_AF-A0A9C8K8F7-F1
#
_entry.id   AF-A0A9C8K8F7-F1
#
_cell.length_a   1.000
_cell.length_b   1.000
_cell.length_c   1.000
_cell.angle_alpha   90.00
_cell.angle_beta   90.00
_cell.angle_gamma   90.00
#
_symmetry.space_group_name_H-M   'P 1'
#
loop_
_entity.id
_entity.type
_entity.pdbx_description
1 polymer ?
#
loop_
_entity_poly.entity_id
_entity_poly.type
_entity_poly.pdbx_seq_one_letter_code
_entity_poly.pdbx_strand_id
1 'polypeptide(L)' 'MVGTEAKLKERIKELTCLYEVTSIIVNSDYDQLETSLEAIAYCLKRGWQFDEDTEVFLT' A
#
# COMPACT_ATOMS: atom_id res chain seq x y z
N MET A 1 -18.92 -15.08 8.96
CA MET A 1 -18.88 -13.67 9.45
C MET A 1 -17.44 -13.35 9.79
N VAL A 2 -16.86 -12.27 9.22
CA VAL A 2 -15.50 -11.84 9.59
C VAL A 2 -15.53 -11.29 11.02
N GLY A 3 -14.72 -11.86 11.91
CA GLY A 3 -14.67 -11.48 13.33
C GLY A 3 -14.15 -10.05 13.54
N THR A 4 -14.50 -9.44 14.67
CA THR A 4 -14.05 -8.08 15.05
C THR A 4 -12.53 -7.95 15.02
N GLU A 5 -11.80 -8.97 15.48
CA GLU A 5 -10.34 -9.00 15.43
C GLU A 5 -9.80 -8.95 13.99
N ALA A 6 -10.38 -9.74 13.09
CA ALA A 6 -9.97 -9.74 11.68
C ALA A 6 -10.22 -8.39 11.02
N LYS A 7 -11.39 -7.77 11.28
CA LYS A 7 -11.68 -6.40 10.81
C LYS A 7 -10.67 -5.38 11.34
N LEU A 8 -10.27 -5.50 12.61
CA LEU A 8 -9.28 -4.60 13.20
C LEU A 8 -7.90 -4.79 12.56
N LYS A 9 -7.48 -6.03 12.29
CA LYS A 9 -6.20 -6.33 11.61
C LYS A 9 -6.14 -5.72 10.21
N GLU A 10 -7.21 -5.84 9.42
CA GLU A 10 -7.25 -5.22 8.09
C GLU A 10 -7.18 -3.69 8.16
N ARG A 11 -7.86 -3.05 9.14
CA ARG A 11 -7.73 -1.60 9.33
C ARG A 11 -6.32 -1.16 9.71
N ILE A 12 -5.60 -1.95 10.50
CA ILE A 12 -4.21 -1.66 10.84
C ILE A 12 -3.33 -1.78 9.57
N LYS A 13 -3.51 -2.83 8.77
CA LYS A 13 -2.79 -2.98 7.48
C LYS A 13 -3.02 -1.79 6.54
N GLU A 14 -4.28 -1.39 6.37
CA GLU A 14 -4.67 -0.23 5.56
C GLU A 14 -3.99 1.07 6.05
N LEU A 15 -4.05 1.34 7.35
CA LEU A 15 -3.46 2.54 7.95
C LEU A 15 -1.93 2.55 7.81
N THR A 16 -1.27 1.43 8.09
CA THR A 16 0.19 1.30 7.92
C THR A 16 0.58 1.55 6.47
N CYS A 17 -0.13 0.94 5.51
CA CYS A 17 0.12 1.16 4.09
C CYS A 17 -0.06 2.64 3.71
N LEU A 18 -1.09 3.32 4.23
CA LEU A 18 -1.34 4.73 3.96
C LEU A 18 -0.20 5.64 4.48
N TYR A 19 0.31 5.36 5.68
CA TYR A 19 1.45 6.11 6.23
C TYR A 19 2.72 5.90 5.42
N GLU A 20 2.98 4.68 4.97
CA GLU A 20 4.14 4.36 4.13
C GLU A 20 4.05 5.05 2.76
N VAL A 21 2.89 5.02 2.09
CA VAL A 21 2.65 5.77 0.84
C VAL A 21 2.86 7.26 1.06
N THR A 22 2.34 7.82 2.15
CA THR A 22 2.52 9.24 2.49
C THR A 22 4.01 9.56 2.66
N SER A 23 4.75 8.70 3.35
CA SER A 23 6.20 8.85 3.52
C SER A 23 6.94 8.83 2.18
N ILE A 24 6.58 7.93 1.27
CA ILE A 24 7.18 7.88 -0.07
C ILE A 24 6.91 9.17 -0.83
N ILE A 25 5.67 9.65 -0.85
CA ILE A 25 5.28 10.90 -1.55
C ILE A 25 5.98 12.12 -0.95
N VAL A 26 6.10 12.21 0.38
CA VAL A 26 6.76 13.35 1.04
C VAL A 26 8.26 13.38 0.75
N ASN A 27 8.89 12.23 0.52
CA ASN A 27 10.32 12.10 0.26
C ASN A 27 10.64 11.89 -1.23
N SER A 28 9.65 11.87 -2.12
CA SER A 28 9.85 11.62 -3.55
C SER A 28 10.47 12.83 -4.23
N ASP A 29 11.46 12.57 -5.08
CA ASP A 29 11.98 13.54 -6.04
C ASP A 29 11.16 13.50 -7.34
N TYR A 30 10.81 14.67 -7.88
CA TYR A 30 10.05 14.79 -9.12
C TYR A 30 10.78 14.18 -10.32
N ASP A 31 12.12 14.22 -10.31
CA ASP A 31 12.94 13.60 -11.34
C ASP A 31 12.99 12.06 -11.22
N GLN A 32 12.44 11.50 -10.14
CA GLN A 32 12.40 10.06 -9.81
C GLN A 32 10.96 9.57 -9.61
N LEU A 33 10.02 10.09 -10.41
CA LEU A 33 8.60 9.76 -10.29
C LEU A 33 8.34 8.25 -10.47
N GLU A 34 8.98 7.63 -11.45
CA GLU A 34 8.83 6.18 -11.72
C GLU A 34 9.28 5.34 -10.51
N THR A 35 10.46 5.62 -9.95
CA THR A 35 10.96 4.99 -8.73
C THR A 35 9.98 5.14 -7.55
N SER A 36 9.37 6.32 -7.42
CA SER A 36 8.41 6.61 -6.36
C SER A 36 7.10 5.83 -6.56
N LEU A 37 6.63 5.71 -7.81
CA LEU A 37 5.46 4.91 -8.17
C LEU A 37 5.71 3.41 -7.96
N GLU A 38 6.90 2.90 -8.30
CA GLU A 38 7.30 1.52 -8.01
C GLU A 38 7.31 1.23 -6.50
N ALA A 39 7.88 2.14 -5.70
CA ALA A 39 7.88 2.01 -4.25
C ALA A 39 6.46 2.01 -3.66
N ILE A 40 5.57 2.87 -4.19
CA ILE A 40 4.14 2.90 -3.81
C ILE A 40 3.46 1.59 -4.20
N ALA A 41 3.67 1.10 -5.43
CA ALA A 41 3.10 -0.16 -5.89
C ALA A 41 3.53 -1.34 -5.01
N TYR A 42 4.79 -1.37 -4.58
CA TYR A 42 5.29 -2.38 -3.64
C TYR A 42 4.65 -2.24 -2.25
N CYS A 43 4.45 -1.01 -1.78
CA CYS A 43 3.78 -0.73 -0.51
C CYS A 43 2.33 -1.25 -0.48
N LEU A 44 1.58 -1.02 -1.56
CA LEU A 44 0.17 -1.41 -1.65
C LEU A 44 -0.06 -2.90 -1.40
N LYS A 45 0.89 -3.76 -1.79
CA LYS A 45 0.83 -5.21 -1.54
C LYS A 45 0.64 -5.57 -0.07
N ARG A 46 1.19 -4.78 0.85
CA ARG A 46 1.06 -5.02 2.30
C ARG A 46 -0.34 -4.68 2.83
N GLY A 47 -1.09 -3.85 2.12
CA GLY A 47 -2.46 -3.44 2.47
C GLY A 47 -3.55 -4.31 1.87
N TRP A 48 -3.22 -5.27 0.99
CA TRP A 48 -4.20 -6.10 0.31
C TRP A 48 -4.88 -7.09 1.26
N GLN A 49 -6.19 -7.26 1.07
CA GLN A 49 -6.97 -8.28 1.78
C GLN A 49 -7.01 -9.61 0.99
N PHE A 50 -6.88 -9.53 -0.33
CA PHE A 50 -7.02 -10.66 -1.26
C PHE A 50 -5.84 -10.69 -2.23
N ASP A 51 -4.66 -11.06 -1.72
CA ASP A 51 -3.39 -10.96 -2.44
C ASP A 51 -3.33 -11.81 -3.72
N GLU A 52 -4.12 -12.88 -3.79
CA GLU A 52 -4.20 -13.76 -4.96
C GLU A 52 -5.05 -13.16 -6.10
N ASP A 53 -5.97 -12.24 -5.77
CA ASP A 53 -6.93 -11.62 -6.70
C ASP A 53 -6.60 -10.16 -7.00
N THR A 54 -5.51 -9.62 -6.44
CA THR A 54 -5.17 -8.19 -6.52
C THR A 54 -3.80 -8.00 -7.16
N GLU A 55 -3.70 -7.06 -8.10
CA GLU A 55 -2.44 -6.66 -8.70
C GLU A 55 -2.37 -5.15 -8.95
N VAL A 56 -1.15 -4.65 -9.16
CA VAL A 56 -0.88 -3.26 -9.54
C VAL A 56 -0.02 -3.29 -10.80
N PHE A 57 -0.47 -2.57 -11.82
CA PHE A 57 0.21 -2.40 -13.08
C PHE A 57 0.75 -0.96 -13.21
N LEU A 58 2.00 -0.82 -13.65
CA LEU A 58 2.66 0.45 -13.93
C LEU A 58 2.99 0.49 -15.44
N THR A 59 2.77 1.65 -16.08
CA THR A 59 2.95 1.86 -17.54
C THR A 59 3.75 3.12 -17.83
#